data_AF-A0A081PTX1-F1
#
_entry.id   AF-A0A081PTX1-F1
#
_cell.length_a   1.000
_cell.length_b   1.000
_cell.length_c   1.000
_cell.angle_alpha   90.00
_cell.angle_beta   90.00
_cell.angle_gamma   90.00
#
_symmetry.space_group_name_H-M   'P 1'
#
loop_
_entity.id
_entity.type
_entity.pdbx_description
1 polymer ?
#
loop_
_entity_poly.entity_id
_entity_poly.type
_entity_poly.pdbx_seq_one_letter_code
_entity_poly.pdbx_strand_id
1 'polypeptide(L)'
;MNQYQKKIVKGTIYSLLSGLIWGICGILGEYFFTYYQVSSGWITSMRLTLAGSLVLIWSTMQLKSQVLDIWRDKKNYLPFLAYAILGIFSVQYFFYLCVEYSNAATATILQFISPVFILFYNRLIYKKERQKVLFFMFWLPCWVFA
;
A
#
# COMPACT_ATOMS: atom_id res chain seq x y z
N MET A 1 33.26 -13.00 3.68
CA MET A 1 32.13 -12.13 3.31
C MET A 1 31.82 -11.17 4.45
N ASN A 2 31.88 -9.86 4.19
CA ASN A 2 31.63 -8.80 5.17
C ASN A 2 30.17 -8.79 5.67
N GLN A 3 29.95 -8.40 6.93
CA GLN A 3 28.61 -8.28 7.53
C GLN A 3 27.65 -7.39 6.70
N TYR A 4 28.20 -6.34 6.06
CA TYR A 4 27.45 -5.46 5.14
C TYR A 4 26.96 -6.19 3.89
N GLN A 5 27.81 -7.01 3.27
CA GLN A 5 27.44 -7.79 2.08
C GLN A 5 26.34 -8.80 2.40
N LYS A 6 26.39 -9.47 3.56
CA LYS A 6 25.31 -10.36 4.02
C LYS A 6 23.98 -9.63 4.22
N LYS A 7 23.99 -8.41 4.77
CA LYS A 7 22.77 -7.59 4.94
C LYS A 7 22.19 -7.15 3.60
N ILE A 8 23.04 -6.73 2.66
CA ILE A 8 22.61 -6.33 1.31
C ILE A 8 21.98 -7.52 0.59
N VAL A 9 22.65 -8.68 0.54
CA VAL A 9 22.12 -9.88 -0.13
C VAL A 9 20.78 -10.32 0.47
N LYS A 10 20.66 -10.32 1.82
CA LYS A 10 19.37 -10.60 2.47
C LYS A 10 18.29 -9.60 2.06
N GLY A 11 18.60 -8.30 2.06
CA GLY A 11 17.68 -7.25 1.62
C GLY A 11 17.24 -7.42 0.17
N THR A 12 18.17 -7.75 -0.72
CA THR A 12 17.89 -8.01 -2.14
C THR A 12 16.97 -9.21 -2.31
N ILE A 13 17.20 -10.31 -1.58
CA ILE A 13 16.32 -11.48 -1.63
C ILE A 13 14.90 -11.13 -1.16
N TYR A 14 14.75 -10.39 -0.05
CA TYR A 14 13.43 -9.96 0.42
C TYR A 14 12.73 -9.03 -0.58
N SER A 15 13.48 -8.14 -1.25
CA SER A 15 12.92 -7.26 -2.28
C SER A 15 12.47 -8.04 -3.53
N LEU A 16 13.21 -9.07 -3.92
CA LEU A 16 12.83 -9.93 -5.05
C LEU A 16 11.59 -10.76 -4.72
N LEU A 17 11.57 -11.39 -3.55
CA LEU A 17 10.44 -12.22 -3.13
C LEU A 17 9.15 -11.39 -3.01
N SER A 18 9.22 -10.19 -2.42
CA SER A 18 8.06 -9.30 -2.35
C SER A 18 7.55 -8.87 -3.72
N GLY A 19 8.43 -8.54 -4.66
CA GLY A 19 8.04 -8.20 -6.03
C GLY A 19 7.39 -9.36 -6.79
N LEU A 20 7.91 -10.58 -6.62
CA LEU A 20 7.33 -11.78 -7.23
C LEU A 20 5.95 -12.11 -6.66
N ILE A 21 5.82 -12.10 -5.33
CA ILE A 21 4.54 -12.34 -4.65
C ILE A 21 3.50 -11.31 -5.09
N TRP A 22 3.88 -10.03 -5.16
CA TRP A 22 3.01 -8.95 -5.62
C TRP A 22 2.50 -9.19 -7.04
N GLY A 23 3.38 -9.53 -7.98
CA GLY A 23 3.00 -9.81 -9.37
C GLY A 23 2.05 -11.01 -9.50
N ILE A 24 2.33 -12.10 -8.77
CA ILE A 24 1.47 -13.29 -8.74
C ILE A 24 0.09 -12.95 -8.17
N CYS A 25 0.02 -12.16 -7.10
CA CYS A 25 -1.24 -11.71 -6.51
C CYS A 25 -2.09 -10.87 -7.48
N GLY A 26 -1.47 -10.03 -8.31
CA GLY A 26 -2.18 -9.25 -9.34
C GLY A 26 -2.85 -10.14 -10.39
N ILE A 27 -2.12 -11.13 -10.90
CA ILE A 27 -2.62 -12.08 -11.91
C ILE A 27 -3.72 -12.98 -11.33
N LEU A 28 -3.54 -13.46 -10.09
CA LEU A 28 -4.57 -14.22 -9.40
C LEU A 28 -5.83 -13.39 -9.16
N GLY A 29 -5.69 -12.10 -8.86
CA GLY A 29 -6.82 -11.17 -8.76
C GLY A 29 -7.64 -11.12 -10.05
N GLU A 30 -6.98 -10.91 -11.19
CA GLU A 30 -7.62 -10.94 -12.52
C GLU A 30 -8.30 -12.29 -12.82
N TYR A 31 -7.64 -13.39 -12.44
CA TYR A 31 -8.20 -14.73 -12.60
C TYR A 31 -9.48 -14.92 -11.77
N PHE A 32 -9.52 -14.42 -10.54
CA PHE A 32 -10.71 -14.46 -9.67
C PHE A 32 -11.88 -13.66 -10.25
N PHE A 33 -11.62 -12.49 -10.86
CA PHE A 33 -12.66 -11.71 -11.54
C PHE A 33 -13.24 -12.46 -12.74
N THR A 34 -12.38 -13.10 -13.53
CA THR A 34 -12.77 -13.79 -14.76
C THR A 34 -13.59 -15.06 -14.49
N TYR A 35 -13.22 -15.85 -13.47
CA TYR A 35 -13.84 -17.16 -13.21
C TYR A 35 -14.94 -17.15 -12.13
N TYR A 36 -14.82 -16.30 -11.10
CA TYR A 36 -15.74 -16.33 -9.95
C TYR A 36 -16.72 -15.15 -9.90
N GLN A 37 -16.67 -14.20 -10.86
CA GLN A 37 -17.57 -13.03 -10.94
C GLN A 37 -17.67 -12.26 -9.60
N VAL A 38 -16.59 -12.29 -8.81
CA VAL A 38 -16.54 -11.63 -7.51
C VAL A 38 -16.27 -10.15 -7.73
N SER A 39 -17.10 -9.25 -7.20
CA SER A 39 -16.89 -7.80 -7.38
C SER A 39 -15.55 -7.33 -6.81
N SER A 40 -14.90 -6.36 -7.46
CA SER A 40 -13.67 -5.69 -6.97
C SER A 40 -13.78 -5.17 -5.55
N GLY A 41 -14.98 -4.76 -5.14
CA GLY A 41 -15.27 -4.32 -3.78
C GLY A 41 -15.09 -5.42 -2.73
N TRP A 42 -15.37 -6.68 -3.05
CA TRP A 42 -15.28 -7.78 -2.09
C TRP A 42 -13.83 -8.19 -1.83
N ILE A 43 -13.01 -8.31 -2.87
CA ILE A 43 -11.57 -8.62 -2.75
C ILE A 43 -10.85 -7.50 -2.00
N THR A 44 -11.16 -6.24 -2.34
CA THR A 44 -10.57 -5.07 -1.67
C THR A 44 -10.95 -5.04 -0.19
N SER A 45 -12.22 -5.26 0.14
CA SER A 45 -12.72 -5.28 1.53
C SER A 45 -12.10 -6.41 2.35
N MET A 46 -11.96 -7.61 1.78
CA MET A 46 -11.31 -8.73 2.45
C MET A 46 -9.83 -8.42 2.75
N ARG A 47 -9.10 -7.87 1.77
CA ARG A 47 -7.70 -7.45 1.93
C ARG A 47 -7.54 -6.39 3.02
N LEU A 48 -8.35 -5.33 3.00
CA LEU A 48 -8.32 -4.25 4.00
C LEU A 48 -8.69 -4.74 5.41
N THR A 49 -9.66 -5.65 5.51
CA THR A 49 -10.07 -6.21 6.81
C THR A 49 -8.98 -7.11 7.38
N LEU A 50 -8.36 -7.96 6.56
CA LEU A 50 -7.26 -8.82 6.98
C LEU A 50 -6.01 -8.02 7.36
N ALA A 51 -5.59 -7.10 6.50
CA ALA A 51 -4.43 -6.24 6.76
C ALA A 51 -4.65 -5.36 7.99
N GLY A 52 -5.83 -4.75 8.10
CA GLY A 52 -6.23 -3.95 9.25
C GLY A 52 -6.22 -4.76 10.54
N SER A 53 -6.79 -5.97 10.52
CA SER A 53 -6.83 -6.86 11.70
C SER A 53 -5.43 -7.31 12.12
N LEU A 54 -4.58 -7.71 11.18
CA LEU A 54 -3.20 -8.12 11.46
C LEU A 54 -2.38 -6.99 12.06
N VAL A 55 -2.49 -5.78 11.50
CA VAL A 55 -1.81 -4.59 12.04
C VAL A 55 -2.32 -4.27 13.44
N LEU A 56 -3.64 -4.38 13.69
CA LEU A 56 -4.21 -4.14 15.01
C LEU A 56 -3.72 -5.16 16.05
N ILE A 57 -3.72 -6.44 15.69
CA ILE A 57 -3.20 -7.51 16.55
C ILE A 57 -1.71 -7.28 16.84
N TRP A 58 -0.91 -6.98 15.82
CA TRP A 58 0.52 -6.73 16.00
C TRP A 58 0.79 -5.49 16.86
N SER A 59 0.04 -4.41 16.62
CA SER A 59 0.16 -3.16 17.35
C SER A 59 -0.25 -3.32 18.81
N THR A 60 -1.32 -4.06 19.10
CA THR A 60 -1.72 -4.36 20.49
C THR A 60 -0.69 -5.23 21.22
N MET A 61 0.01 -6.14 20.52
CA MET A 61 1.09 -6.94 21.10
C MET A 61 2.34 -6.10 21.43
N GLN A 62 2.70 -5.13 20.58
CA GLN A 62 3.90 -4.30 20.78
C GLN A 62 3.68 -3.07 21.67
N LEU A 63 2.55 -2.37 21.51
CA LEU A 63 2.31 -1.06 22.13
C LEU A 63 1.24 -1.09 23.23
N LYS A 64 0.55 -2.24 23.42
CA LYS A 64 -0.49 -2.49 24.44
C LYS A 64 -1.50 -1.35 24.66
N SER A 65 -1.16 -0.33 25.45
CA SER A 65 -2.05 0.81 25.76
C SER A 65 -1.94 2.01 24.81
N GLN A 66 -0.82 2.19 24.09
CA GLN A 66 -0.61 3.36 23.24
C GLN A 66 -1.42 3.33 21.94
N VAL A 67 -1.92 2.15 21.54
CA VAL A 67 -2.80 2.01 20.37
C VAL A 67 -4.10 2.78 20.56
N LEU A 68 -4.59 2.84 21.82
CA LEU A 68 -5.80 3.58 22.18
C LEU A 68 -5.54 5.06 22.43
N ASP A 69 -4.29 5.47 22.67
CA ASP A 69 -3.94 6.89 22.80
C ASP A 69 -4.09 7.65 21.47
N ILE A 70 -3.98 6.97 20.32
CA ILE A 70 -4.29 7.54 18.99
C ILE A 70 -5.74 8.06 18.93
N TRP A 71 -6.66 7.38 19.60
CA TRP A 71 -8.08 7.77 19.68
C TRP A 71 -8.34 8.88 20.70
N ARG A 72 -7.38 9.16 21.58
CA ARG A 72 -7.50 10.16 22.64
C ARG A 72 -7.23 11.58 22.12
N ASP A 73 -6.42 11.69 21.06
CA ASP A 73 -6.02 12.96 20.46
C ASP A 73 -6.95 13.36 19.30
N LYS A 74 -8.09 13.99 19.64
CA LYS A 74 -9.13 14.42 18.67
C LYS A 74 -8.58 15.30 17.54
N LYS A 75 -7.46 16.01 17.77
CA LYS A 75 -6.87 16.93 16.80
C LYS A 75 -6.20 16.21 15.62
N ASN A 76 -5.73 14.98 15.84
CA ASN A 76 -5.04 14.17 14.82
C ASN A 76 -5.95 13.12 14.16
N TYR A 77 -7.16 12.92 14.70
CA TYR A 77 -8.13 11.96 14.18
C TYR A 77 -8.62 12.31 12.76
N LEU A 78 -8.95 13.58 12.51
CA LEU A 78 -9.54 13.99 11.22
C LEU A 78 -8.56 13.84 10.03
N PRO A 79 -7.29 14.29 10.11
CA PRO A 79 -6.30 14.03 9.06
C PRO A 79 -6.01 12.54 8.88
N PHE A 80 -5.98 11.77 9.96
CA PHE A 80 -5.76 10.33 9.92
C PHE A 80 -6.90 9.60 9.20
N LEU A 81 -8.14 9.92 9.53
CA LEU A 81 -9.32 9.35 8.88
C LEU A 81 -9.38 9.74 7.39
N ALA A 82 -9.10 11.01 7.09
CA ALA A 82 -9.00 11.48 5.71
C ALA A 82 -7.93 10.72 4.94
N TYR A 83 -6.77 10.46 5.53
CA TYR A 83 -5.69 9.68 4.91
C TYR A 83 -6.08 8.21 4.70
N ALA A 84 -6.75 7.59 5.66
CA ALA A 84 -7.20 6.21 5.55
C ALA A 84 -8.25 6.03 4.43
N ILE A 85 -9.22 6.95 4.34
CA ILE A 85 -10.31 6.87 3.35
C ILE A 85 -9.85 7.39 1.99
N LEU A 86 -9.40 8.64 1.90
CA LEU A 86 -9.08 9.28 0.61
C LEU A 86 -7.71 8.85 0.06
N GLY A 87 -6.81 8.38 0.93
CA GLY A 87 -5.51 7.87 0.52
C GLY A 87 -5.56 6.36 0.29
N ILE A 88 -5.52 5.59 1.38
CA ILE A 88 -5.30 4.14 1.31
C ILE A 88 -6.49 3.42 0.65
N PHE A 89 -7.71 3.67 1.12
CA PHE A 89 -8.90 2.98 0.59
C PHE A 89 -9.16 3.33 -0.87
N SER A 90 -9.14 4.62 -1.24
CA SER A 90 -9.37 5.06 -2.62
C SER A 90 -8.36 4.47 -3.61
N VAL A 91 -7.05 4.51 -3.31
CA VAL A 91 -6.05 3.94 -4.23
C VAL A 91 -6.26 2.43 -4.39
N GLN A 92 -6.57 1.72 -3.30
CA GLN A 92 -6.77 0.26 -3.34
C GLN A 92 -7.99 -0.10 -4.20
N TYR A 93 -9.08 0.61 -3.96
CA TYR A 93 -10.32 0.40 -4.70
C TYR A 93 -10.17 0.71 -6.19
N PHE A 94 -9.56 1.84 -6.54
CA PHE A 94 -9.36 2.21 -7.95
C PHE A 94 -8.39 1.28 -8.69
N PHE A 95 -7.38 0.73 -8.01
CA PHE A 95 -6.51 -0.27 -8.59
C PHE A 95 -7.32 -1.49 -9.04
N TYR A 96 -8.10 -2.09 -8.13
CA TYR A 96 -8.92 -3.26 -8.45
C TYR A 96 -10.06 -2.96 -9.43
N LEU A 97 -10.63 -1.77 -9.38
CA LEU A 97 -11.59 -1.31 -10.38
C LEU A 97 -10.96 -1.29 -11.78
N CYS A 98 -9.71 -0.84 -11.90
CA CYS A 98 -8.99 -0.85 -13.17
C CYS A 98 -8.66 -2.27 -13.64
N VAL A 99 -8.37 -3.20 -12.72
CA VAL A 99 -8.20 -4.63 -13.04
C VAL A 99 -9.51 -5.22 -13.57
N GLU A 100 -10.65 -4.90 -12.96
CA GLU A 100 -11.97 -5.40 -13.36
C GLU A 100 -12.40 -4.89 -14.74
N TYR A 101 -12.23 -3.60 -15.03
CA TYR A 101 -12.66 -2.98 -16.30
C TYR A 101 -11.68 -3.17 -17.47
N SER A 102 -10.41 -3.44 -17.18
CA SER A 102 -9.36 -3.55 -18.20
C SER A 102 -8.55 -4.82 -18.03
N ASN A 103 -7.46 -4.78 -17.27
CA ASN A 103 -6.53 -5.89 -17.06
C ASN A 103 -5.55 -5.55 -15.93
N ALA A 104 -4.97 -6.55 -15.24
CA ALA A 104 -3.96 -6.33 -14.20
C ALA A 104 -2.70 -5.62 -14.73
N ALA A 105 -2.30 -5.90 -15.98
CA ALA A 105 -1.15 -5.25 -16.61
C ALA A 105 -1.38 -3.75 -16.78
N THR A 106 -2.55 -3.35 -17.27
CA THR A 106 -2.92 -1.93 -17.47
C THR A 106 -2.97 -1.18 -16.13
N ALA A 107 -3.61 -1.76 -15.11
CA ALA A 107 -3.67 -1.18 -13.76
C ALA A 107 -2.27 -0.94 -13.18
N THR A 108 -1.34 -1.87 -13.41
CA THR A 108 0.05 -1.77 -12.98
C THR A 108 0.80 -0.64 -13.70
N ILE A 109 0.59 -0.47 -15.00
CA ILE A 109 1.17 0.64 -15.76
C ILE A 109 0.68 1.98 -15.19
N LEU A 110 -0.62 2.12 -14.92
CA LEU A 110 -1.16 3.33 -14.28
C LEU A 110 -0.53 3.57 -12.89
N GLN A 111 -0.30 2.50 -12.13
CA GLN A 111 0.35 2.59 -10.83
C GLN A 111 1.80 3.12 -10.95
N PHE A 112 2.54 2.72 -11.98
CA PHE A 112 3.90 3.23 -12.25
C PHE A 112 3.94 4.70 -12.67
N ILE A 113 2.81 5.30 -13.09
CA ILE A 113 2.71 6.73 -13.37
C ILE A 113 2.51 7.54 -12.07
N SER A 114 2.03 6.91 -10.98
CA SER A 114 1.77 7.59 -9.69
C SER A 114 2.95 8.40 -9.14
N PRO A 115 4.22 7.91 -9.17
CA PRO A 115 5.38 8.71 -8.76
C PRO A 115 5.52 10.03 -9.55
N VAL A 116 5.16 10.03 -10.84
CA VAL A 116 5.22 11.23 -11.70
C VAL A 116 4.21 12.26 -11.22
N PHE A 117 2.96 11.86 -10.95
CA PHE A 117 1.93 12.75 -10.41
C PHE A 117 2.33 13.35 -9.06
N ILE A 118 2.95 12.55 -8.20
CA ILE A 118 3.39 12.98 -6.88
C ILE A 118 4.55 13.97 -6.98
N LEU A 119 5.53 13.73 -7.86
CA LEU A 119 6.63 14.67 -8.12
C LEU A 119 6.10 16.00 -8.68
N PHE A 120 5.12 15.94 -9.58
CA PHE A 120 4.49 17.12 -10.17
C PHE A 120 3.70 17.93 -9.13
N TYR A 121 2.85 17.28 -8.35
CA TYR A 121 2.09 17.90 -7.25
C TYR A 121 3.03 18.57 -6.23
N ASN A 122 4.10 17.88 -5.85
CA ASN A 122 5.09 18.41 -4.92
C ASN A 122 5.78 19.65 -5.48
N ARG A 123 6.16 19.65 -6.77
CA ARG A 123 6.77 20.82 -7.42
C ARG A 123 5.81 22.03 -7.48
N LEU A 124 4.51 21.81 -7.66
CA LEU A 124 3.53 22.87 -7.72
C LEU A 124 3.25 23.50 -6.35
N ILE A 125 3.16 22.70 -5.29
CA ILE A 125 2.79 23.17 -3.95
C ILE A 125 4.00 23.55 -3.10
N TYR A 126 5.08 22.76 -3.18
CA TYR A 126 6.30 22.98 -2.42
C TYR A 126 7.45 23.33 -3.37
N LYS A 127 7.68 24.64 -3.55
CA LYS A 127 8.79 25.18 -4.37
C LYS A 127 10.21 24.85 -3.85
N LYS A 128 10.38 24.09 -2.76
CA LYS A 128 11.67 23.83 -2.11
C LYS A 128 11.77 22.39 -1.56
N GLU A 129 12.88 21.74 -1.88
CA GLU A 129 13.15 20.30 -1.69
C GLU A 129 12.93 19.80 -0.24
N ARG A 130 12.35 18.59 -0.10
CA ARG A 130 12.65 17.62 0.98
C ARG A 130 12.12 16.22 0.60
N GLN A 131 12.96 15.47 -0.10
CA GLN A 131 12.63 14.19 -0.75
C GLN A 131 12.71 12.90 0.11
N LYS A 132 13.03 12.97 1.41
CA LYS A 132 13.30 11.71 2.18
C LYS A 132 12.09 11.05 2.83
N VAL A 133 11.02 11.79 3.13
CA VAL A 133 9.83 11.23 3.84
C VAL A 133 8.83 10.59 2.88
N LEU A 134 8.77 11.10 1.65
CA LEU A 134 7.85 10.63 0.59
C LEU A 134 8.16 9.19 0.16
N PHE A 135 9.44 8.80 0.16
CA PHE A 135 9.90 7.46 -0.22
C PHE A 135 9.44 6.38 0.79
N PHE A 136 9.42 6.72 2.09
CA PHE A 136 8.99 5.80 3.16
C PHE A 136 7.45 5.65 3.19
N MET A 137 6.73 6.74 2.90
CA MET A 137 5.28 6.75 2.77
C MET A 137 4.79 6.08 1.46
N PHE A 138 5.66 5.92 0.45
CA PHE A 138 5.37 5.16 -0.78
C PHE A 138 5.59 3.64 -0.61
N TRP A 139 6.57 3.25 0.22
CA TRP A 139 6.93 1.85 0.42
C TRP A 139 5.96 1.10 1.34
N LEU A 140 5.42 1.76 2.38
CA LEU A 140 4.47 1.13 3.29
C LEU A 140 3.15 0.72 2.60
N PRO A 141 2.56 1.56 1.71
CA PRO A 141 1.42 1.17 0.89
C PRO A 141 1.78 0.13 -0.16
N CYS A 142 2.94 0.20 -0.83
CA CYS A 142 3.37 -0.86 -1.77
C CYS A 142 3.43 -2.25 -1.09
N TRP A 143 3.72 -2.31 0.21
CA TRP A 143 3.66 -3.55 0.99
C TRP A 143 2.23 -3.99 1.37
N VAL A 144 1.26 -3.07 1.38
CA VAL A 144 -0.17 -3.35 1.63
C VAL A 144 -0.94 -3.60 0.32
N PHE A 145 -0.39 -3.17 -0.82
CA PHE A 145 -0.86 -3.57 -2.16
C PHE A 145 -0.29 -4.93 -2.59
N ALA A 146 0.79 -5.40 -1.96
CA ALA A 146 1.28 -6.79 -2.02
C ALA A 146 0.44 -7.68 -1.12
#